data_AF-A0A7J8SE46-F1
#
_entry.id   AF-A0A7J8SE46-F1
#
_cell.length_a   1.000
_cell.length_b   1.000
_cell.length_c   1.000
_cell.angle_alpha   90.00
_cell.angle_beta   90.00
_cell.angle_gamma   90.00
#
_symmetry.space_group_name_H-M   'P 1'
#
loop_
_entity.id
_entity.type
_entity.pdbx_description
1 polymer ?
#
loop_
_entity_poly.entity_id
_entity_poly.type
_entity_poly.pdbx_seq_one_letter_code
_entity_poly.pdbx_strand_id
1 'polypeptide(L)'
;MKRVFGVKKDKEPPPSIQDATDRISKRGDTVDEKLKKLDAELSRYKEQIKKTRPGPAQEALKSRAMRVLKQKRMYEGQRDMLYNQTFNLDQVAFASEGLKDAQQTVCGSL
;
A
#
# COMPACT_ATOMS: atom_id res chain seq x y z
N MET A 1 -24.69 -29.06 19.57
CA MET A 1 -23.22 -29.06 19.41
C MET A 1 -22.86 -29.80 18.13
N LYS A 2 -22.63 -29.09 17.01
CA LYS A 2 -22.10 -29.68 15.76
C LYS A 2 -20.67 -29.15 15.58
N ARG A 3 -19.71 -30.07 15.55
CA ARG A 3 -18.28 -29.81 15.40
C ARG A 3 -18.03 -29.27 13.99
N VAL A 4 -17.77 -27.97 13.85
CA VAL A 4 -17.30 -27.33 12.62
C VAL A 4 -15.77 -27.20 12.61
N PHE A 5 -15.09 -28.28 12.98
CA PHE A 5 -13.67 -28.45 12.74
C PHE A 5 -13.51 -29.51 11.64
N GLY A 6 -12.94 -29.12 10.49
CA GLY A 6 -12.51 -30.10 9.49
C GLY A 6 -12.86 -29.85 8.03
N VAL A 7 -13.24 -28.63 7.60
CA VAL A 7 -13.15 -28.33 6.16
C VAL A 7 -11.68 -28.09 5.86
N LYS A 8 -10.99 -29.10 5.32
CA LYS A 8 -9.78 -28.85 4.53
C LYS A 8 -10.26 -27.95 3.39
N LYS A 9 -10.00 -26.64 3.48
CA LYS A 9 -10.01 -25.79 2.28
C LYS A 9 -9.15 -26.54 1.28
N ASP A 10 -9.71 -26.83 0.10
CA ASP A 10 -8.91 -27.20 -1.05
C ASP A 10 -7.69 -26.28 -1.04
N LYS A 11 -6.49 -26.86 -1.04
CA LYS A 11 -5.26 -26.08 -1.06
C LYS A 11 -5.25 -25.36 -2.41
N GLU A 12 -5.88 -24.19 -2.43
CA GLU A 12 -5.67 -23.22 -3.48
C GLU A 12 -4.15 -23.13 -3.66
N PRO A 13 -3.66 -23.23 -4.91
CA PRO A 13 -2.23 -23.10 -5.16
C PRO A 13 -1.76 -21.82 -4.44
N PRO A 14 -0.60 -21.87 -3.77
CA PRO A 14 -0.07 -20.69 -3.09
C PRO A 14 -0.10 -19.52 -4.09
N PRO A 15 -0.56 -18.33 -3.67
CA PRO A 15 -0.75 -17.21 -4.57
C PRO A 15 0.51 -17.01 -5.39
N SER A 16 0.35 -16.91 -6.71
CA SER A 16 1.49 -16.70 -7.59
C SER A 16 2.14 -15.36 -7.29
N ILE A 17 3.40 -15.19 -7.69
CA ILE A 17 4.08 -13.89 -7.61
C ILE A 17 3.24 -12.82 -8.32
N GLN A 18 2.61 -13.17 -9.45
CA GLN A 18 1.71 -12.29 -10.19
C GLN A 18 0.50 -11.85 -9.36
N ASP A 19 -0.19 -12.79 -8.70
CA ASP A 19 -1.35 -12.48 -7.85
C ASP A 19 -0.97 -11.58 -6.67
N ALA A 20 0.22 -11.80 -6.09
CA ALA A 20 0.75 -11.00 -5.01
C ALA A 20 1.06 -9.57 -5.46
N THR A 21 1.70 -9.41 -6.62
CA THR A 21 1.98 -8.12 -7.25
C THR A 21 0.69 -7.36 -7.54
N ASP A 22 -0.29 -7.99 -8.18
CA ASP A 22 -1.58 -7.35 -8.51
C ASP A 22 -2.32 -6.84 -7.26
N ARG A 23 -2.28 -7.63 -6.17
CA ARG A 23 -2.89 -7.23 -4.89
C ARG A 23 -2.16 -6.04 -4.27
N ILE A 24 -0.83 -6.01 -4.32
CA ILE A 24 -0.03 -4.89 -3.79
C ILE A 24 -0.26 -3.64 -4.61
N SER A 25 -0.29 -3.73 -5.94
CA SER A 25 -0.58 -2.61 -6.84
C SER A 25 -1.93 -1.97 -6.54
N LYS A 26 -3.02 -2.76 -6.46
CA LYS A 26 -4.36 -2.26 -6.11
C LYS A 26 -4.41 -1.57 -4.75
N ARG A 27 -3.66 -2.09 -3.77
CA ARG A 27 -3.54 -1.45 -2.44
C ARG A 27 -2.77 -0.14 -2.54
N GLY A 28 -1.70 -0.10 -3.34
CA GLY A 28 -0.93 1.10 -3.66
C GLY A 28 -1.80 2.20 -4.22
N ASP A 29 -2.58 1.90 -5.27
CA ASP A 29 -3.51 2.85 -5.90
C ASP A 29 -4.49 3.43 -4.88
N THR A 30 -5.06 2.57 -4.03
CA THR A 30 -6.00 3.00 -2.98
C THR A 30 -5.33 3.93 -1.95
N VAL A 31 -4.08 3.65 -1.57
CA VAL A 31 -3.32 4.51 -0.63
C VAL A 31 -3.00 5.85 -1.28
N ASP A 32 -2.57 5.85 -2.55
CA ASP A 32 -2.22 7.07 -3.27
C ASP A 32 -3.43 7.97 -3.52
N GLU A 33 -4.59 7.41 -3.84
CA GLU A 33 -5.84 8.18 -3.92
C GLU A 33 -6.21 8.86 -2.59
N LYS A 34 -6.04 8.14 -1.47
CA LYS A 34 -6.29 8.71 -0.14
C LYS A 34 -5.30 9.82 0.19
N LEU A 35 -4.02 9.62 -0.11
CA LEU A 35 -3.00 10.65 0.08
C LEU A 35 -3.31 11.92 -0.72
N LYS A 36 -3.68 11.78 -2.01
CA LYS A 36 -4.10 12.93 -2.86
C LYS A 36 -5.27 13.70 -2.24
N LYS A 37 -6.28 13.01 -1.70
CA LYS A 37 -7.43 13.64 -1.03
C LYS A 37 -7.01 14.40 0.24
N LEU A 38 -6.17 13.79 1.07
CA LEU A 38 -5.66 14.41 2.30
C LEU A 38 -4.77 15.63 2.00
N ASP A 39 -3.96 15.59 0.95
CA ASP A 39 -3.14 16.73 0.50
C ASP A 39 -3.99 17.91 0.03
N ALA A 40 -5.03 17.64 -0.75
CA ALA A 40 -5.98 18.67 -1.17
C ALA A 40 -6.68 19.32 0.04
N GLU A 41 -7.07 18.52 1.03
CA GLU A 41 -7.68 19.02 2.26
C GLU A 41 -6.71 19.87 3.10
N LEU A 42 -5.46 19.42 3.27
CA LEU A 42 -4.43 20.19 3.96
C LEU A 42 -4.13 21.52 3.27
N SER A 43 -4.12 21.55 1.94
CA SER A 43 -3.94 22.79 1.17
C SER A 43 -5.05 23.80 1.48
N ARG A 44 -6.31 23.35 1.51
CA ARG A 44 -7.46 24.19 1.89
C ARG A 44 -7.33 24.73 3.32
N TYR A 45 -6.96 23.89 4.28
CA TYR A 45 -6.71 24.36 5.65
C TYR A 45 -5.59 25.40 5.71
N LYS A 46 -4.49 25.20 4.96
CA LYS A 46 -3.38 26.15 4.90
C LYS A 46 -3.85 27.52 4.40
N GLU A 47 -4.69 27.57 3.38
CA GLU A 47 -5.27 28.83 2.88
C GLU A 47 -6.23 29.48 3.88
N GLN A 48 -7.11 28.69 4.51
CA GLN A 48 -8.04 29.20 5.52
C GLN A 48 -7.30 29.78 6.73
N ILE A 49 -6.28 29.09 7.23
CA ILE A 49 -5.45 29.55 8.35
C ILE A 49 -4.77 30.88 8.02
N LYS A 50 -4.22 31.02 6.80
CA LYS A 50 -3.57 32.27 6.34
C LYS A 50 -4.53 33.46 6.31
N LYS A 51 -5.80 33.23 5.93
CA LYS A 51 -6.84 34.27 5.81
C LYS A 51 -7.56 34.55 7.14
N THR A 52 -7.40 33.70 8.14
CA THR A 52 -8.07 33.84 9.44
C THR A 52 -7.21 34.62 10.41
N ARG A 53 -7.78 35.63 11.08
CA ARG A 53 -7.07 36.42 12.11
C ARG A 53 -6.64 35.52 13.29
N PRO A 54 -5.47 35.78 13.92
CA PRO A 54 -5.06 35.05 15.12
C PRO A 54 -6.13 35.07 16.20
N GLY A 55 -6.46 33.89 16.74
CA GLY A 55 -7.48 33.71 17.75
C GLY A 55 -8.09 32.30 17.77
N PRO A 56 -9.15 32.07 18.56
CA PRO A 56 -9.75 30.75 18.75
C PRO A 56 -10.18 30.07 17.45
N ALA A 57 -10.71 30.83 16.48
CA ALA A 57 -11.11 30.31 15.17
C ALA A 57 -9.92 29.77 14.36
N GLN A 58 -8.79 30.49 14.35
CA GLN A 58 -7.57 30.04 13.67
C GLN A 58 -6.98 28.80 14.36
N GLU A 59 -7.03 28.74 15.69
CA GLU A 59 -6.52 27.59 16.45
C GLU A 59 -7.38 26.34 16.22
N ALA A 60 -8.71 26.51 16.11
CA ALA A 60 -9.61 25.43 15.70
C ALA A 60 -9.25 24.89 14.30
N LEU A 61 -8.95 25.75 13.33
CA LEU A 61 -8.50 25.33 11.99
C LEU A 61 -7.17 24.57 12.04
N LYS A 62 -6.19 25.04 12.80
CA LYS A 62 -4.92 24.33 13.00
C LYS A 62 -5.15 22.95 13.62
N SER A 63 -5.99 22.84 14.64
CA SER A 63 -6.28 21.56 15.28
C SER A 63 -6.90 20.54 14.31
N ARG A 64 -7.79 21.00 13.42
CA ARG A 64 -8.37 20.18 12.35
C ARG A 64 -7.31 19.77 11.32
N ALA A 65 -6.48 20.72 10.87
CA ALA A 65 -5.37 20.45 9.96
C ALA A 65 -4.39 19.41 10.54
N MET A 66 -4.09 19.49 11.84
CA MET A 66 -3.21 18.52 12.53
C MET A 66 -3.77 17.11 12.53
N ARG A 67 -5.10 16.94 12.63
CA ARG A 67 -5.75 15.62 12.52
C ARG A 67 -5.57 15.04 11.12
N VAL A 68 -5.80 15.85 10.08
CA VAL A 68 -5.60 15.44 8.68
C VAL A 68 -4.13 15.12 8.42
N LEU A 69 -3.20 15.91 8.96
CA LEU A 69 -1.76 15.68 8.82
C LEU A 69 -1.34 14.35 9.47
N LYS A 70 -1.87 14.03 10.66
CA LYS A 70 -1.61 12.75 11.32
C LYS A 70 -2.13 11.57 10.48
N GLN A 71 -3.32 11.70 9.90
CA GLN A 71 -3.88 10.68 9.01
C GLN A 71 -3.02 10.52 7.74
N LYS A 72 -2.56 11.62 7.15
CA LYS A 72 -1.66 11.60 5.99
C LYS A 72 -0.37 10.83 6.31
N ARG A 73 0.31 11.15 7.41
CA ARG A 73 1.54 10.46 7.83
C ARG A 73 1.35 8.95 8.01
N MET A 74 0.19 8.53 8.51
CA MET A 74 -0.13 7.10 8.63
C MET A 74 -0.20 6.43 7.25
N TYR A 75 -0.82 7.06 6.26
CA TYR A 75 -0.89 6.52 4.90
C TYR A 75 0.44 6.61 4.16
N GLU A 76 1.26 7.64 4.40
CA GLU A 76 2.64 7.70 3.89
C GLU A 76 3.45 6.49 4.38
N GLY A 77 3.38 6.17 5.68
CA GLY A 77 4.02 4.97 6.22
C GLY A 77 3.48 3.65 5.64
N GLN A 78 2.17 3.57 5.35
CA GLN A 78 1.60 2.41 4.66
C GLN A 78 2.13 2.27 3.23
N ARG A 79 2.26 3.39 2.50
CA ARG A 79 2.84 3.40 1.15
C ARG A 79 4.30 2.95 1.17
N ASP A 80 5.08 3.43 2.12
CA ASP A 80 6.49 3.04 2.26
C ASP A 80 6.62 1.54 2.57
N MET A 81 5.70 0.99 3.37
CA MET A 81 5.64 -0.46 3.59
C MET A 81 5.31 -1.22 2.29
N LEU A 82 4.36 -0.72 1.49
CA LEU A 82 4.03 -1.33 0.20
C LEU A 82 5.21 -1.29 -0.77
N TYR A 83 5.97 -0.19 -0.83
CA TYR A 83 7.18 -0.11 -1.66
C TYR A 83 8.22 -1.18 -1.31
N ASN A 84 8.44 -1.41 0.00
CA ASN A 84 9.32 -2.50 0.43
C ASN A 84 8.80 -3.88 0.02
N GLN A 85 7.47 -4.09 0.05
CA GLN A 85 6.87 -5.35 -0.40
C GLN A 85 7.01 -5.54 -1.90
N THR A 86 6.77 -4.49 -2.69
CA THR A 86 6.97 -4.51 -4.16
C THR A 86 8.42 -4.85 -4.49
N PHE A 87 9.38 -4.16 -3.86
CA PHE A 87 10.81 -4.42 -4.08
C PHE A 87 11.19 -5.87 -3.78
N ASN A 88 10.72 -6.43 -2.66
CA ASN A 88 10.98 -7.83 -2.33
C ASN A 88 10.37 -8.79 -3.36
N LEU A 89 9.17 -8.50 -3.88
CA LEU A 89 8.57 -9.32 -4.93
C LEU A 89 9.31 -9.21 -6.25
N ASP A 90 9.79 -8.03 -6.64
CA ASP A 90 10.57 -7.84 -7.85
C ASP A 90 11.86 -8.66 -7.81
N GLN A 91 12.55 -8.70 -6.66
CA GLN A 91 13.73 -9.54 -6.46
C GLN A 91 13.41 -11.04 -6.58
N VAL A 92 12.29 -11.48 -6.02
CA VAL A 92 11.86 -12.89 -6.10
C VAL A 92 11.41 -13.25 -7.53
N ALA A 93 10.75 -12.33 -8.23
CA ALA A 93 10.36 -12.50 -9.63
C ALA A 93 11.58 -12.69 -10.52
N PHE A 94 12.58 -11.81 -10.37
CA PHE A 94 13.85 -11.88 -11.10
C PHE A 94 14.60 -13.19 -10.86
N ALA A 95 14.73 -13.61 -9.60
CA ALA A 95 15.37 -14.88 -9.27
C ALA A 95 14.61 -16.08 -9.86
N SER A 96 13.27 -16.03 -9.86
CA SER A 96 12.43 -17.08 -10.42
C SER A 96 12.55 -17.19 -11.94
N GLU A 97 12.72 -16.06 -12.63
CA GLU A 97 12.97 -16.02 -14.07
C GLU A 97 14.35 -16.62 -14.41
N GLY A 98 15.41 -16.20 -13.71
CA GLY A 98 16.74 -16.75 -13.92
C GLY A 98 16.83 -18.28 -13.68
N LEU A 99 16.08 -18.81 -12.71
CA LEU A 99 15.97 -20.25 -12.49
C LEU A 99 15.27 -20.98 -13.65
N LYS A 100 14.21 -20.37 -14.22
CA LYS A 100 13.53 -20.94 -15.39
C LYS A 100 14.45 -20.96 -16.61
N ASP A 101 15.20 -19.88 -16.84
CA ASP A 101 16.15 -19.80 -17.96
C ASP A 101 17.28 -20.81 -17.82
N ALA A 102 17.84 -20.97 -16.60
CA ALA A 102 18.84 -21.98 -16.31
C ALA A 102 18.29 -23.41 -16.53
N GLN A 103 17.07 -23.68 -16.08
CA GLN A 103 16.41 -24.96 -16.30
C GLN A 103 16.21 -25.25 -17.79
N GLN A 104 15.75 -24.27 -18.57
CA GLN A 104 15.58 -24.42 -20.02
C GLN A 104 16.91 -24.68 -20.72
N THR A 105 17.97 -23.97 -20.33
CA THR A 105 19.31 -24.17 -20.89
C THR A 105 19.82 -25.60 -20.63
N VAL A 106 19.63 -26.12 -19.42
CA VAL A 106 20.09 -27.48 -19.07
C VAL A 106 19.22 -28.57 -19.69
N CYS A 107 17.90 -28.37 -19.75
CA CYS A 107 16.92 -29.32 -20.29
C CYS A 107 16.91 -29.38 -21.83
N GLY A 108 17.03 -28.23 -22.50
CA GLY A 108 17.03 -28.15 -23.97
C GLY A 108 18.37 -28.52 -24.62
N SER A 109 19.40 -28.81 -23.81
CA SER A 109 20.71 -29.28 -24.27
C SER A 109 20.87 -30.81 -24.22
N LEU A 110 19.78 -31.55 -23.96
CA LEU A 110 19.66 -33.02 -23.98
C LEU A 110 18.66 -33.44 -25.06
#